data_AF-A0A075HIY2-F1
#
_entry.id   AF-A0A075HIY2-F1
#
_cell.length_a   1.000
_cell.length_b   1.000
_cell.length_c   1.000
_cell.angle_alpha   90.00
_cell.angle_beta   90.00
_cell.angle_gamma   90.00
#
_symmetry.space_group_name_H-M   'P 1'
#
loop_
_entity.id
_entity.type
_entity.pdbx_description
1 polymer ?
#
loop_
_entity_poly.entity_id
_entity_poly.type
_entity_poly.pdbx_seq_one_letter_code
_entity_poly.pdbx_strand_id
1 'polypeptide(L)'
;MRSDIFHDAIVFKAGRQVLLFSTFDMLGLRFPADWHSNFGKLFLSIELLPYIREPFNFDLNYCESALGIGSCPSWGRIITYSGFCTYHSYYDHIGDQDDHIFYQTKNGKDIRGVEVIVSGRSRTDCRGRMRSLLSEIKIHKFVEYAYSQLNHEWSGSTGVSNSNIEGKGVMSKRDVAPKTEIEWLARPLVRYSRVPKKGQEGYGHNIQVERGWWLLLSHSPFYHLNHSCNPNALIDFKGPVAIVKSLRTIKSGEEITVDYSQVIYSDDALTFKCLCRNTNCRGWIKGVRT
;
A
#
# COMPACT_ATOMS: atom_id res chain seq x y z
N MET A 1 -7.48 25.37 3.86
CA MET A 1 -6.89 24.04 4.06
C MET A 1 -7.67 23.07 3.19
N ARG A 2 -7.05 22.49 2.16
CA ARG A 2 -7.69 21.38 1.43
C ARG A 2 -7.96 20.29 2.47
N SER A 3 -9.15 19.70 2.44
CA SER A 3 -9.43 18.49 3.19
C SER A 3 -8.44 17.44 2.72
N ASP A 4 -7.33 17.27 3.43
CA ASP A 4 -6.34 16.26 3.12
C ASP A 4 -7.03 14.92 3.36
N ILE A 5 -7.47 14.29 2.26
CA ILE A 5 -8.04 12.96 2.31
C ILE A 5 -6.85 12.05 2.64
N PHE A 6 -6.74 11.68 3.91
CA PHE A 6 -5.69 10.79 4.40
C PHE A 6 -5.99 9.37 3.89
N HIS A 7 -5.45 9.00 2.74
CA HIS A 7 -5.57 7.65 2.21
C HIS A 7 -4.55 6.71 2.87
N ASP A 8 -4.85 5.41 2.87
CA ASP A 8 -3.90 4.38 3.26
C ASP A 8 -2.79 4.35 2.21
N ALA A 9 -1.60 4.84 2.56
CA ALA A 9 -0.59 5.18 1.57
C ALA A 9 0.82 4.95 2.09
N ILE A 10 1.73 4.78 1.13
CA ILE A 10 3.16 4.81 1.41
C ILE A 10 3.55 6.26 1.68
N VAL A 11 4.25 6.50 2.79
CA VAL A 11 4.59 7.85 3.25
C VAL A 11 5.83 8.35 2.51
N PHE A 12 5.64 8.89 1.31
CA PHE A 12 6.72 9.61 0.61
C PHE A 12 6.23 10.97 0.12
N LYS A 13 6.25 11.98 0.99
CA LYS A 13 6.02 13.37 0.60
C LYS A 13 7.04 14.31 1.22
N ALA A 14 8.19 14.47 0.57
CA ALA A 14 8.99 15.68 0.72
C ALA A 14 9.89 15.93 -0.52
N GLY A 15 9.73 17.12 -1.10
CA GLY A 15 10.71 17.91 -1.87
C GLY A 15 11.54 17.24 -2.96
N ARG A 16 11.32 17.61 -4.23
CA ARG A 16 12.18 17.34 -5.42
C ARG A 16 12.66 15.89 -5.63
N GLN A 17 12.16 14.91 -4.89
CA GLN A 17 12.33 13.51 -5.22
C GLN A 17 11.54 13.22 -6.50
N VAL A 18 12.24 13.17 -7.62
CA VAL A 18 11.73 12.59 -8.85
C VAL A 18 11.42 11.12 -8.53
N LEU A 19 10.11 10.80 -8.46
CA LEU A 19 9.53 9.45 -8.56
C LEU A 19 10.57 8.31 -8.61
N LEU A 20 11.03 7.86 -7.47
CA LEU A 20 11.73 6.58 -7.36
C LEU A 20 11.08 5.82 -6.22
N PHE A 21 9.88 5.29 -6.49
CA PHE A 21 9.34 4.18 -5.72
C PHE A 21 10.26 2.98 -5.91
N SER A 22 11.41 2.99 -5.22
CA SER A 22 12.31 1.87 -5.22
C SER A 22 11.70 0.76 -4.38
N THR A 23 12.20 -0.45 -4.57
CA THR A 23 11.69 -1.60 -3.83
C THR A 23 12.83 -2.41 -3.25
N PHE A 24 12.52 -3.10 -2.16
CA PHE A 24 13.42 -4.03 -1.51
C PHE A 24 12.75 -5.39 -1.34
N ASP A 25 13.40 -6.43 -1.88
CA ASP A 25 12.84 -7.77 -1.89
C ASP A 25 13.47 -8.64 -0.80
N MET A 26 12.62 -9.28 0.00
CA MET A 26 13.05 -10.22 1.02
C MET A 26 11.95 -11.24 1.34
N LEU A 27 12.32 -12.53 1.44
CA LEU A 27 11.42 -13.63 1.82
C LEU A 27 10.12 -13.73 0.97
N GLY A 28 10.17 -13.32 -0.30
CA GLY A 28 9.00 -13.31 -1.19
C GLY A 28 8.02 -12.15 -0.93
N LEU A 29 8.45 -11.15 -0.16
CA LEU A 29 7.82 -9.85 0.01
C LEU A 29 8.65 -8.79 -0.72
N ARG A 30 7.97 -7.78 -1.25
CA ARG A 30 8.56 -6.60 -1.91
C ARG A 30 8.05 -5.36 -1.19
N PHE A 31 8.95 -4.72 -0.48
CA PHE A 31 8.65 -3.53 0.31
C PHE A 31 8.90 -2.27 -0.51
N PRO A 32 8.09 -1.23 -0.33
CA PRO A 32 8.49 0.12 -0.73
C PRO A 32 9.78 0.50 -0.03
N ALA A 33 10.68 1.15 -0.77
CA ALA A 33 11.99 1.52 -0.27
C ALA A 33 12.40 2.90 -0.77
N ASP A 34 13.20 3.59 0.02
CA ASP A 34 13.83 4.86 -0.37
C ASP A 34 15.32 4.89 -0.03
N TRP A 35 16.06 5.67 -0.81
CA TRP A 35 17.49 5.93 -0.62
C TRP A 35 17.71 7.40 -0.32
N HIS A 36 18.38 7.68 0.78
CA HIS A 36 18.82 9.03 1.13
C HIS A 36 20.28 9.04 1.56
N SER A 37 20.87 10.23 1.57
CA SER A 37 22.27 10.45 1.91
C SER A 37 22.41 11.69 2.77
N ASN A 38 23.17 11.59 3.85
CA ASN A 38 23.46 12.72 4.73
C ASN A 38 24.90 12.61 5.26
N PHE A 39 25.67 13.70 5.22
CA PHE A 39 27.08 13.79 5.66
C PHE A 39 27.98 12.59 5.27
N GLY A 40 27.88 12.11 4.03
CA GLY A 40 28.70 11.00 3.53
C GLY A 40 28.26 9.60 3.98
N LYS A 41 27.18 9.48 4.75
CA LYS A 41 26.49 8.22 5.04
C LYS A 41 25.35 8.00 4.03
N LEU A 42 25.14 6.75 3.65
CA LEU A 42 23.98 6.33 2.87
C LEU A 42 22.98 5.63 3.77
N PHE A 43 21.71 5.78 3.44
CA PHE A 43 20.62 5.20 4.18
C PHE A 43 19.66 4.50 3.22
N LEU A 44 19.16 3.36 3.68
CA LEU A 44 18.09 2.62 3.02
C LEU A 44 16.94 2.53 4.01
N SER A 45 15.82 3.10 3.62
CA SER A 45 14.56 2.95 4.34
C SER A 45 13.64 1.96 3.62
N ILE A 46 12.87 1.18 4.38
CA ILE A 46 11.75 0.40 3.88
C ILE A 46 10.51 0.53 4.76
N GLU A 47 9.35 0.54 4.13
CA GLU A 47 8.05 0.60 4.81
C GLU A 47 7.53 -0.82 5.03
N LEU A 48 7.61 -1.31 6.28
CA LEU A 48 7.08 -2.63 6.64
C LEU A 48 5.56 -2.61 6.67
N LEU A 49 5.03 -1.57 7.30
CA LEU A 49 3.62 -1.24 7.33
C LEU A 49 3.52 0.21 6.85
N PRO A 50 3.01 0.45 5.63
CA PRO A 50 2.73 1.82 5.18
C PRO A 50 1.65 2.43 6.07
N TYR A 51 1.59 3.76 6.09
CA TYR A 51 0.56 4.48 6.82
C TYR A 51 -0.84 4.02 6.43
N ILE A 52 -1.65 3.74 7.43
CA ILE A 52 -3.09 3.56 7.30
C ILE A 52 -3.83 4.54 8.21
N ARG A 53 -5.03 4.94 7.81
CA ARG A 53 -5.82 5.94 8.55
C ARG A 53 -6.22 5.43 9.92
N GLU A 54 -6.72 4.20 9.99
CA GLU A 54 -7.10 3.56 11.24
C GLU A 54 -5.89 2.86 11.85
N PRO A 55 -5.65 2.99 13.17
CA PRO A 55 -4.54 2.30 13.79
C PRO A 55 -4.70 0.78 13.69
N PHE A 56 -3.57 0.09 13.58
CA PHE A 56 -3.56 -1.35 13.72
C PHE A 56 -4.01 -1.73 15.15
N ASN A 57 -4.75 -2.83 15.28
CA ASN A 57 -5.26 -3.29 16.57
C ASN A 57 -4.18 -4.07 17.37
N PHE A 58 -3.04 -3.42 17.60
CA PHE A 58 -1.97 -3.84 18.51
C PHE A 58 -1.27 -2.61 19.08
N ASP A 59 -0.46 -2.80 20.13
CA ASP A 59 0.25 -1.71 20.81
C ASP A 59 1.78 -1.78 20.61
N LEU A 60 2.47 -0.78 21.14
CA LEU A 60 3.91 -0.66 21.06
C LEU A 60 4.62 -1.85 21.71
N ASN A 61 4.15 -2.38 22.84
CA ASN A 61 4.79 -3.52 23.51
C ASN A 61 4.80 -4.77 22.61
N TYR A 62 3.68 -5.05 21.94
CA TYR A 62 3.63 -6.13 20.96
C TYR A 62 4.61 -5.87 19.80
N CYS A 63 4.60 -4.65 19.26
CA CYS A 63 5.47 -4.25 18.16
C CYS A 63 6.95 -4.40 18.52
N GLU A 64 7.36 -3.91 19.70
CA GLU A 64 8.72 -4.03 20.24
C GLU A 64 9.12 -5.49 20.43
N SER A 65 8.23 -6.33 20.94
CA SER A 65 8.48 -7.77 21.10
C SER A 65 8.63 -8.49 19.76
N ALA A 66 7.78 -8.17 18.78
CA ALA A 66 7.79 -8.81 17.48
C ALA A 66 8.96 -8.36 16.58
N LEU A 67 9.39 -7.11 16.72
CA LEU A 67 10.40 -6.47 15.88
C LEU A 67 11.75 -6.25 16.58
N GLY A 68 11.84 -6.40 17.89
CA GLY A 68 13.06 -6.12 18.65
C GLY A 68 13.50 -4.66 18.56
N ILE A 69 12.54 -3.71 18.62
CA ILE A 69 12.78 -2.26 18.41
C ILE A 69 13.89 -1.72 19.35
N GLY A 70 14.04 -2.27 20.56
CA GLY A 70 15.09 -1.89 21.52
C GLY A 70 16.45 -2.60 21.36
N SER A 71 16.59 -3.53 20.42
CA SER A 71 17.79 -4.34 20.21
C SER A 71 18.50 -4.07 18.88
N CYS A 72 18.11 -3.02 18.16
CA CYS A 72 18.70 -2.68 16.88
C CYS A 72 20.20 -2.34 17.02
N PRO A 73 21.06 -2.82 16.10
CA PRO A 73 22.44 -2.37 16.01
C PRO A 73 22.52 -0.85 15.83
N SER A 74 23.65 -0.23 16.18
CA SER A 74 23.83 1.25 16.09
C SER A 74 23.61 1.83 14.69
N TRP A 75 23.65 0.99 13.65
CA TRP A 75 23.43 1.37 12.26
C TRP A 75 22.00 1.15 11.77
N GLY A 76 21.11 0.56 12.57
CA GLY A 76 19.72 0.24 12.21
C GLY A 76 18.74 0.88 13.18
N ARG A 77 17.54 1.20 12.67
CA ARG A 77 16.43 1.77 13.46
C ARG A 77 15.12 1.18 12.95
N ILE A 78 14.18 0.98 13.87
CA ILE A 78 12.79 0.65 13.57
C ILE A 78 11.95 1.76 14.15
N ILE A 79 11.10 2.35 13.33
CA ILE A 79 10.30 3.51 13.66
C ILE A 79 8.83 3.12 13.57
N THR A 80 8.12 3.25 14.68
CA THR A 80 6.65 3.21 14.70
C THR A 80 6.11 4.63 14.67
N TYR A 81 5.13 4.91 13.83
CA TYR A 81 4.56 6.25 13.71
C TYR A 81 3.03 6.25 13.66
N SER A 82 2.43 7.34 14.12
CA SER A 82 0.97 7.57 14.15
C SER A 82 0.50 8.60 13.11
N GLY A 83 1.43 9.22 12.39
CA GLY A 83 1.12 10.23 11.39
C GLY A 83 2.28 10.50 10.44
N PHE A 84 1.96 11.23 9.39
CA PHE A 84 2.82 11.46 8.22
C PHE A 84 4.13 12.17 8.55
N CYS A 85 5.16 11.83 7.78
CA CYS A 85 6.31 12.69 7.59
C CYS A 85 5.85 13.96 6.85
N THR A 86 5.91 15.11 7.53
CA THR A 86 5.45 16.40 6.97
C THR A 86 6.55 17.13 6.20
N TYR A 87 7.81 16.79 6.45
CA TYR A 87 8.98 17.42 5.82
C TYR A 87 10.26 16.62 6.10
N HIS A 88 11.20 16.60 5.14
CA HIS A 88 12.61 16.30 5.40
C HIS A 88 13.32 17.61 5.74
N SER A 89 13.69 17.81 7.01
CA SER A 89 14.37 19.03 7.45
C SER A 89 15.87 18.99 7.13
N TYR A 90 16.26 19.47 5.95
CA TYR A 90 17.67 19.74 5.60
C TYR A 90 18.25 20.99 6.29
N TYR A 91 17.87 21.29 7.54
CA TYR A 91 18.42 22.43 8.29
C TYR A 91 19.45 21.95 9.32
N ASP A 92 20.59 22.65 9.34
CA ASP A 92 21.90 22.36 9.95
C ASP A 92 21.96 22.08 11.47
N HIS A 93 20.84 21.84 12.16
CA HIS A 93 20.82 21.69 13.62
C HIS A 93 20.11 20.44 14.17
N ILE A 94 19.85 19.44 13.33
CA ILE A 94 19.47 18.10 13.79
C ILE A 94 20.73 17.24 13.78
N GLY A 95 21.47 17.21 14.88
CA GLY A 95 22.72 16.45 14.97
C GLY A 95 22.50 14.95 14.76
N ASP A 96 23.33 14.29 13.93
CA ASP A 96 23.47 12.82 13.71
C ASP A 96 22.16 11.97 13.66
N GLN A 97 21.00 12.62 13.53
CA GLN A 97 19.67 12.04 13.57
C GLN A 97 18.99 12.22 12.22
N ASP A 98 18.52 11.09 11.72
CA ASP A 98 17.63 10.88 10.59
C ASP A 98 16.60 12.00 10.37
N ASP A 99 16.45 12.47 9.12
CA ASP A 99 15.64 13.65 8.75
C ASP A 99 14.13 13.35 8.67
N HIS A 100 13.70 12.15 9.08
CA HIS A 100 12.30 11.74 9.09
C HIS A 100 11.56 12.33 10.31
N ILE A 101 10.71 13.33 10.08
CA ILE A 101 9.83 13.89 11.12
C ILE A 101 8.49 13.17 11.11
N PHE A 102 8.42 12.01 11.77
CA PHE A 102 7.15 11.33 12.01
C PHE A 102 6.40 11.91 13.21
N TYR A 103 5.07 11.89 13.15
CA TYR A 103 4.30 12.00 14.39
C TYR A 103 4.51 10.74 15.22
N GLN A 104 5.25 10.89 16.33
CA GLN A 104 5.48 9.81 17.28
C GLN A 104 4.18 9.35 17.93
N THR A 105 4.13 8.07 18.23
CA THR A 105 2.98 7.40 18.84
C THR A 105 2.78 7.88 20.28
N LYS A 106 1.84 8.82 20.50
CA LYS A 106 1.67 9.49 21.79
C LYS A 106 1.18 8.57 22.94
N ASN A 107 0.36 7.57 22.63
CA ASN A 107 -0.30 6.71 23.63
C ASN A 107 0.06 5.23 23.49
N GLY A 108 1.06 4.87 22.67
CA GLY A 108 1.49 3.49 22.41
C GLY A 108 0.49 2.59 21.65
N LYS A 109 -0.77 3.01 21.49
CA LYS A 109 -1.84 2.26 20.81
C LYS A 109 -2.21 2.78 19.42
N ASP A 110 -1.62 3.90 19.00
CA ASP A 110 -1.93 4.55 17.72
C ASP A 110 -0.87 4.23 16.67
N ILE A 111 -0.56 2.94 16.48
CA ILE A 111 0.42 2.49 15.49
C ILE A 111 -0.28 2.49 14.13
N ARG A 112 0.17 3.34 13.21
CA ARG A 112 -0.40 3.46 11.85
C ARG A 112 0.56 3.11 10.75
N GLY A 113 1.85 3.06 11.05
CA GLY A 113 2.88 2.56 10.16
C GLY A 113 4.15 2.20 10.89
N VAL A 114 5.01 1.45 10.20
CA VAL A 114 6.27 0.93 10.70
C VAL A 114 7.30 0.97 9.58
N GLU A 115 8.38 1.69 9.82
CA GLU A 115 9.50 1.84 8.90
C GLU A 115 10.78 1.25 9.51
N VAL A 116 11.64 0.69 8.67
CA VAL A 116 12.98 0.24 9.06
C VAL A 116 14.01 0.99 8.24
N ILE A 117 14.98 1.57 8.93
CA ILE A 117 16.05 2.35 8.32
C ILE A 117 17.39 1.74 8.71
N VAL A 118 18.29 1.60 7.73
CA VAL A 118 19.68 1.24 7.98
C VAL A 118 20.62 2.23 7.32
N SER A 119 21.71 2.55 8.01
CA SER A 119 22.80 3.39 7.50
C SER A 119 24.03 2.55 7.15
N GLY A 120 24.82 3.02 6.19
CA GLY A 120 26.02 2.33 5.71
C GLY A 120 26.91 3.22 4.84
N ARG A 121 28.05 2.66 4.42
CA ARG A 121 29.06 3.37 3.60
C ARG A 121 28.83 3.23 2.09
N SER A 122 27.98 2.28 1.67
CA SER A 122 27.64 2.02 0.28
C SER A 122 26.23 1.44 0.17
N ARG A 123 25.62 1.48 -1.02
CA ARG A 123 24.32 0.83 -1.26
C ARG A 123 24.35 -0.68 -0.98
N THR A 124 25.47 -1.34 -1.29
CA THR A 124 25.65 -2.77 -1.02
C THR A 124 25.70 -3.07 0.47
N ASP A 125 26.40 -2.24 1.24
CA ASP A 125 26.49 -2.32 2.71
C ASP A 125 25.10 -2.12 3.35
N CYS A 126 24.37 -1.07 2.97
CA CYS A 126 23.00 -0.85 3.44
C CYS A 126 22.07 -2.04 3.12
N ARG A 127 22.14 -2.59 1.91
CA ARG A 127 21.33 -3.78 1.55
C ARG A 127 21.70 -5.00 2.39
N GLY A 128 22.99 -5.23 2.63
CA GLY A 128 23.46 -6.33 3.49
C GLY A 128 22.97 -6.19 4.93
N ARG A 129 23.11 -4.99 5.49
CA ARG A 129 22.61 -4.63 6.82
C ARG A 129 21.09 -4.78 6.94
N MET A 130 20.34 -4.30 5.96
CA MET A 130 18.88 -4.47 5.91
C MET A 130 18.51 -5.96 5.91
N ARG A 131 19.16 -6.78 5.06
CA ARG A 131 18.91 -8.23 5.05
C ARG A 131 19.23 -8.89 6.38
N SER A 132 20.34 -8.52 7.03
CA SER A 132 20.73 -9.04 8.34
C SER A 132 19.65 -8.73 9.37
N LEU A 133 19.28 -7.45 9.51
CA LEU A 133 18.30 -6.99 10.48
C LEU A 133 16.93 -7.67 10.27
N LEU A 134 16.44 -7.67 9.04
CA LEU A 134 15.15 -8.28 8.70
C LEU A 134 15.13 -9.81 8.74
N SER A 135 16.29 -10.47 8.88
CA SER A 135 16.36 -11.93 9.02
C SER A 135 16.23 -12.38 10.47
N GLU A 136 16.72 -11.56 11.39
CA GLU A 136 16.57 -11.74 12.84
C GLU A 136 15.12 -11.47 13.25
N ILE A 137 14.55 -10.41 12.66
CA ILE A 137 13.15 -10.08 12.79
C ILE A 137 12.35 -11.05 11.93
N LYS A 138 11.38 -11.79 12.49
CA LYS A 138 10.48 -12.66 11.70
C LYS A 138 9.47 -11.82 10.91
N ILE A 139 9.96 -10.95 10.04
CA ILE A 139 9.25 -9.86 9.36
C ILE A 139 8.00 -10.32 8.64
N HIS A 140 8.08 -11.45 7.94
CA HIS A 140 6.92 -12.00 7.23
C HIS A 140 5.77 -12.33 8.19
N LYS A 141 6.06 -12.86 9.39
CA LYS A 141 5.04 -13.15 10.40
C LYS A 141 4.48 -11.88 11.00
N PHE A 142 5.32 -10.88 11.24
CA PHE A 142 4.88 -9.58 11.74
C PHE A 142 3.93 -8.90 10.74
N VAL A 143 4.31 -8.83 9.46
CA VAL A 143 3.48 -8.23 8.41
C VAL A 143 2.16 -9.00 8.26
N GLU A 144 2.20 -10.33 8.18
CA GLU A 144 0.99 -11.16 8.09
C GLU A 144 0.05 -10.94 9.29
N TYR A 145 0.59 -10.93 10.51
CA TYR A 145 -0.17 -10.65 11.73
C TYR A 145 -0.76 -9.24 11.73
N ALA A 146 0.06 -8.21 11.49
CA ALA A 146 -0.36 -6.82 11.58
C ALA A 146 -1.57 -6.56 10.69
N TYR A 147 -1.55 -7.08 9.46
CA TYR A 147 -2.67 -6.93 8.55
C TYR A 147 -3.89 -7.82 8.87
N SER A 148 -3.72 -8.91 9.63
CA SER A 148 -4.86 -9.67 10.14
C SER A 148 -5.55 -8.96 11.31
N GLN A 149 -4.93 -7.94 11.90
CA GLN A 149 -5.51 -7.11 12.97
C GLN A 149 -6.35 -5.94 12.45
N LEU A 150 -6.42 -5.73 11.13
CA LEU A 150 -7.22 -4.64 10.59
C LEU A 150 -8.72 -4.96 10.69
N ASN A 151 -9.43 -4.12 11.43
CA ASN A 151 -10.89 -4.15 11.43
C ASN A 151 -11.40 -3.57 10.09
N HIS A 152 -12.27 -4.29 9.42
CA HIS A 152 -12.90 -3.87 8.17
C HIS A 152 -14.01 -2.82 8.35
N GLU A 153 -14.11 -2.18 9.53
CA GLU A 153 -15.12 -1.14 9.79
C GLU A 153 -14.75 0.16 9.05
N TRP A 154 -15.13 0.20 7.79
CA TRP A 154 -14.81 1.30 6.90
C TRP A 154 -15.74 2.50 7.12
N SER A 155 -15.23 3.50 7.84
CA SER A 155 -15.90 4.79 8.09
C SER A 155 -15.79 5.77 6.92
N GLY A 156 -15.21 5.36 5.78
CA GLY A 156 -14.85 6.22 4.66
C GLY A 156 -15.99 6.64 3.74
N SER A 157 -15.63 7.41 2.70
CA SER A 157 -16.54 7.94 1.67
C SER A 157 -17.07 6.89 0.67
N THR A 158 -16.77 5.62 0.91
CA THR A 158 -17.24 4.48 0.13
C THR A 158 -17.86 3.44 1.06
N GLY A 159 -18.64 2.52 0.50
CA GLY A 159 -19.23 1.39 1.20
C GLY A 159 -19.35 0.18 0.30
N VAL A 160 -19.67 -0.98 0.87
CA VAL A 160 -19.91 -2.21 0.11
C VAL A 160 -21.39 -2.54 0.16
N SER A 161 -21.99 -2.82 -0.99
CA SER A 161 -23.37 -3.30 -1.08
C SER A 161 -23.51 -4.33 -2.21
N ASN A 162 -24.72 -4.87 -2.43
CA ASN A 162 -24.97 -5.75 -3.58
C ASN A 162 -24.78 -4.97 -4.88
N SER A 163 -24.04 -5.55 -5.81
CA SER A 163 -23.82 -4.97 -7.14
C SER A 163 -24.95 -5.33 -8.10
N ASN A 164 -25.18 -4.46 -9.08
CA ASN A 164 -26.04 -4.77 -10.23
C ASN A 164 -25.30 -5.56 -11.33
N ILE A 165 -23.98 -5.73 -11.20
CA ILE A 165 -23.09 -6.43 -12.13
C ILE A 165 -22.89 -7.86 -11.64
N GLU A 166 -22.22 -8.03 -10.50
CA GLU A 166 -21.87 -9.33 -9.92
C GLU A 166 -21.61 -9.18 -8.42
N GLY A 167 -22.17 -10.10 -7.62
CA GLY A 167 -21.90 -10.19 -6.18
C GLY A 167 -22.05 -8.87 -5.42
N LYS A 168 -20.92 -8.38 -4.90
CA LYS A 168 -20.82 -7.12 -4.15
C LYS A 168 -20.06 -6.08 -4.96
N GLY A 169 -20.38 -4.82 -4.74
CA GLY A 169 -19.75 -3.67 -5.39
C GLY A 169 -19.35 -2.61 -4.38
N VAL A 170 -18.35 -1.79 -4.75
CA VAL A 170 -17.99 -0.59 -4.00
C VAL A 170 -18.89 0.57 -4.42
N MET A 171 -19.64 1.12 -3.49
CA MET A 171 -20.53 2.26 -3.72
C MET A 171 -19.91 3.54 -3.19
N SER A 172 -20.06 4.64 -3.93
CA SER A 172 -19.72 5.96 -3.40
C SER A 172 -20.78 6.40 -2.39
N LYS A 173 -20.38 6.92 -1.22
CA LYS A 173 -21.29 7.52 -0.23
C LYS A 173 -21.46 9.04 -0.41
N ARG A 174 -20.80 9.62 -1.41
CA ARG A 174 -20.84 11.05 -1.74
C ARG A 174 -20.60 11.31 -3.22
N ASP A 175 -20.82 12.54 -3.66
CA ASP A 175 -20.37 12.98 -4.97
C ASP A 175 -18.82 13.08 -4.99
N VAL A 176 -18.23 12.59 -6.08
CA VAL A 176 -16.78 12.63 -6.34
C VAL A 176 -16.55 13.33 -7.67
N ALA A 177 -15.77 14.40 -7.65
CA ALA A 177 -15.41 15.14 -8.87
C ALA A 177 -14.50 14.30 -9.79
N PRO A 178 -14.44 14.58 -11.11
CA PRO A 178 -13.51 13.92 -12.02
C PRO A 178 -12.04 14.06 -11.58
N LYS A 179 -11.21 13.08 -11.91
CA LYS A 179 -9.76 13.05 -11.61
C LYS A 179 -9.43 13.13 -10.12
N THR A 180 -10.36 12.77 -9.25
CA THR A 180 -10.16 12.72 -7.80
C THR A 180 -9.62 11.34 -7.42
N GLU A 181 -8.56 11.29 -6.63
CA GLU A 181 -8.08 10.06 -6.00
C GLU A 181 -9.09 9.66 -4.92
N ILE A 182 -9.62 8.44 -5.06
CA ILE A 182 -10.68 7.89 -4.22
C ILE A 182 -10.06 7.02 -3.13
N GLU A 183 -9.07 6.21 -3.51
CA GLU A 183 -8.36 5.34 -2.59
C GLU A 183 -6.91 5.14 -3.03
N TRP A 184 -6.03 5.01 -2.05
CA TRP A 184 -4.68 4.50 -2.24
C TRP A 184 -4.61 3.11 -1.64
N LEU A 185 -4.10 2.15 -2.41
CA LEU A 185 -3.97 0.76 -2.01
C LEU A 185 -2.48 0.45 -1.97
N ALA A 186 -1.95 0.27 -0.77
CA ALA A 186 -0.53 0.06 -0.56
C ALA A 186 -0.28 -0.94 0.57
N ARG A 187 0.50 -1.98 0.26
CA ARG A 187 1.08 -2.96 1.19
C ARG A 187 2.35 -3.53 0.58
N PRO A 188 3.21 -4.21 1.35
CA PRO A 188 4.26 -5.04 0.75
C PRO A 188 3.65 -5.99 -0.28
N LEU A 189 4.19 -5.98 -1.50
CA LEU A 189 3.74 -6.88 -2.56
C LEU A 189 4.24 -8.29 -2.27
N VAL A 190 3.51 -9.29 -2.74
CA VAL A 190 3.83 -10.70 -2.52
C VAL A 190 4.09 -11.42 -3.84
N ARG A 191 4.90 -12.48 -3.80
CA ARG A 191 5.00 -13.44 -4.92
C ARG A 191 3.69 -14.22 -5.08
N TYR A 192 3.43 -14.74 -6.27
CA TYR A 192 2.25 -15.57 -6.57
C TYR A 192 2.08 -16.75 -5.60
N SER A 193 3.19 -17.34 -5.14
CA SER A 193 3.18 -18.44 -4.17
C SER A 193 2.51 -18.10 -2.83
N ARG A 194 2.37 -16.81 -2.51
CA ARG A 194 1.71 -16.27 -1.31
C ARG A 194 0.31 -15.72 -1.59
N VAL A 195 -0.14 -15.72 -2.85
CA VAL A 195 -1.52 -15.33 -3.20
C VAL A 195 -2.46 -16.45 -2.74
N PRO A 196 -3.56 -16.14 -2.04
CA PRO A 196 -4.53 -17.14 -1.63
C PRO A 196 -5.05 -17.95 -2.81
N LYS A 197 -5.15 -19.27 -2.65
CA LYS A 197 -5.64 -20.24 -3.64
C LYS A 197 -7.13 -20.52 -3.43
N LYS A 198 -7.78 -21.14 -4.42
CA LYS A 198 -9.20 -21.48 -4.34
C LYS A 198 -9.51 -22.25 -3.06
N GLY A 199 -10.52 -21.78 -2.31
CA GLY A 199 -10.90 -22.34 -1.01
C GLY A 199 -10.19 -21.70 0.20
N GLN A 200 -9.19 -20.84 -0.03
CA GLN A 200 -8.59 -20.03 1.02
C GLN A 200 -9.28 -18.68 1.12
N GLU A 201 -9.31 -18.12 2.33
CA GLU A 201 -9.79 -16.76 2.57
C GLU A 201 -8.97 -15.75 1.75
N GLY A 202 -9.66 -14.78 1.13
CA GLY A 202 -9.03 -13.78 0.26
C GLY A 202 -8.69 -14.26 -1.15
N TYR A 203 -9.11 -15.48 -1.55
CA TYR A 203 -8.98 -15.93 -2.94
C TYR A 203 -9.63 -14.93 -3.90
N GLY A 204 -8.87 -14.49 -4.91
CA GLY A 204 -9.32 -13.49 -5.89
C GLY A 204 -9.21 -12.04 -5.41
N HIS A 205 -8.89 -11.77 -4.14
CA HIS A 205 -8.76 -10.40 -3.60
C HIS A 205 -7.33 -9.89 -3.78
N ASN A 206 -6.87 -9.77 -5.02
CA ASN A 206 -5.52 -9.31 -5.33
C ASN A 206 -5.43 -8.67 -6.72
N ILE A 207 -4.42 -7.81 -6.89
CA ILE A 207 -4.08 -7.20 -8.17
C ILE A 207 -2.58 -7.39 -8.38
N GLN A 208 -2.19 -7.82 -9.58
CA GLN A 208 -0.77 -7.79 -9.94
C GLN A 208 -0.38 -6.33 -10.21
N VAL A 209 0.50 -5.76 -9.41
CA VAL A 209 0.93 -4.35 -9.54
C VAL A 209 2.15 -4.25 -10.44
N GLU A 210 3.09 -5.18 -10.26
CA GLU A 210 4.30 -5.32 -11.08
C GLU A 210 4.43 -6.76 -11.55
N ARG A 211 5.14 -6.99 -12.66
CA ARG A 211 5.35 -8.35 -13.18
C ARG A 211 5.97 -9.26 -12.11
N GLY A 212 5.21 -10.30 -11.73
CA GLY A 212 5.60 -11.25 -10.70
C GLY A 212 5.36 -10.80 -9.25
N TRP A 213 4.61 -9.71 -9.02
CA TRP A 213 4.30 -9.17 -7.70
C TRP A 213 2.85 -8.69 -7.57
N TRP A 214 2.19 -9.17 -6.52
CA TRP A 214 0.77 -8.95 -6.27
C TRP A 214 0.53 -8.15 -5.00
N LEU A 215 -0.39 -7.21 -5.07
CA LEU A 215 -0.97 -6.53 -3.92
C LEU A 215 -2.19 -7.32 -3.44
N LEU A 216 -2.17 -7.74 -2.18
CA LEU A 216 -3.33 -8.39 -1.54
C LEU A 216 -4.31 -7.33 -1.02
N LEU A 217 -5.59 -7.47 -1.35
CA LEU A 217 -6.64 -6.49 -1.10
C LEU A 217 -7.63 -6.91 -0.02
N SER A 218 -7.39 -8.01 0.70
CA SER A 218 -8.32 -8.51 1.74
C SER A 218 -8.72 -7.47 2.79
N HIS A 219 -7.84 -6.49 3.05
CA HIS A 219 -8.03 -5.38 3.99
C HIS A 219 -8.93 -4.24 3.48
N SER A 220 -9.15 -4.11 2.17
CA SER A 220 -9.78 -2.92 1.58
C SER A 220 -11.07 -3.28 0.86
N PRO A 221 -12.18 -2.54 1.03
CA PRO A 221 -13.42 -2.81 0.31
C PRO A 221 -13.24 -2.76 -1.22
N PHE A 222 -12.17 -2.14 -1.71
CA PHE A 222 -11.81 -2.10 -3.12
C PHE A 222 -11.44 -3.45 -3.74
N TYR A 223 -11.34 -4.52 -2.95
CA TYR A 223 -11.35 -5.87 -3.52
C TYR A 223 -12.70 -6.23 -4.20
N HIS A 224 -13.80 -5.55 -3.82
CA HIS A 224 -15.12 -5.67 -4.46
C HIS A 224 -15.31 -4.68 -5.62
N LEU A 225 -14.26 -4.03 -6.12
CA LEU A 225 -14.39 -3.23 -7.34
C LEU A 225 -14.89 -4.14 -8.46
N ASN A 226 -15.95 -3.76 -9.15
CA ASN A 226 -16.43 -4.54 -10.28
C ASN A 226 -15.88 -4.03 -11.61
N HIS A 227 -15.86 -4.94 -12.59
CA HIS A 227 -15.56 -4.59 -13.96
C HIS A 227 -16.75 -3.91 -14.66
N SER A 228 -16.47 -2.82 -15.39
CA SER A 228 -17.37 -2.24 -16.38
C SER A 228 -16.64 -1.93 -17.69
N CYS A 229 -17.28 -2.21 -18.85
CA CYS A 229 -16.80 -1.75 -20.16
C CYS A 229 -17.02 -0.24 -20.39
N ASN A 230 -17.83 0.41 -19.55
CA ASN A 230 -17.96 1.86 -19.46
C ASN A 230 -17.68 2.29 -18.01
N PRO A 231 -16.41 2.23 -17.58
CA PRO A 231 -16.05 2.45 -16.18
C PRO A 231 -16.16 3.93 -15.79
N ASN A 232 -16.34 4.20 -14.50
CA ASN A 232 -16.33 5.55 -13.95
C ASN A 232 -15.06 5.85 -13.13
N ALA A 233 -14.21 4.85 -12.91
CA ALA A 233 -12.89 4.98 -12.30
C ALA A 233 -11.82 4.18 -13.08
N LEU A 234 -10.56 4.47 -12.77
CA LEU A 234 -9.38 3.73 -13.23
C LEU A 234 -8.50 3.37 -12.03
N ILE A 235 -7.60 2.41 -12.22
CA ILE A 235 -6.50 2.14 -11.29
C ILE A 235 -5.21 2.67 -11.90
N ASP A 236 -4.61 3.66 -11.26
CA ASP A 236 -3.33 4.27 -11.62
C ASP A 236 -2.22 3.63 -10.79
N PHE A 237 -1.26 2.98 -11.44
CA PHE A 237 -0.15 2.32 -10.75
C PHE A 237 1.04 3.27 -10.62
N LYS A 238 1.49 3.49 -9.40
CA LYS A 238 2.67 4.32 -9.09
C LYS A 238 3.64 3.50 -8.24
N GLY A 239 4.58 2.83 -8.92
CA GLY A 239 5.47 1.85 -8.28
C GLY A 239 4.65 0.74 -7.61
N PRO A 240 4.86 0.46 -6.31
CA PRO A 240 4.12 -0.58 -5.59
C PRO A 240 2.72 -0.14 -5.11
N VAL A 241 2.24 1.06 -5.49
CA VAL A 241 0.92 1.58 -5.11
C VAL A 241 -0.07 1.45 -6.27
N ALA A 242 -1.31 1.05 -5.94
CA ALA A 242 -2.46 1.16 -6.84
C ALA A 242 -3.39 2.27 -6.34
N ILE A 243 -3.68 3.27 -7.17
CA ILE A 243 -4.52 4.43 -6.81
C ILE A 243 -5.82 4.35 -7.62
N VAL A 244 -6.96 4.27 -6.93
CA VAL A 244 -8.26 4.31 -7.58
C VAL A 244 -8.65 5.76 -7.81
N LYS A 245 -8.90 6.14 -9.07
CA LYS A 245 -9.13 7.53 -9.46
C LYS A 245 -10.38 7.66 -10.33
N SER A 246 -11.20 8.67 -10.06
CA SER A 246 -12.40 8.92 -10.86
C SER A 246 -12.06 9.40 -12.28
N LEU A 247 -12.75 8.87 -13.29
CA LEU A 247 -12.65 9.29 -14.69
C LEU A 247 -13.60 10.46 -14.98
N ARG A 248 -14.76 10.44 -14.33
CA ARG A 248 -15.83 11.43 -14.42
C ARG A 248 -16.41 11.69 -13.05
N THR A 249 -17.43 12.54 -12.97
CA THR A 249 -18.20 12.68 -11.74
C THR A 249 -18.84 11.34 -11.39
N ILE A 250 -18.66 10.89 -10.14
CA ILE A 250 -19.33 9.73 -9.57
C ILE A 250 -20.33 10.26 -8.55
N LYS A 251 -21.59 9.86 -8.66
CA LYS A 251 -22.65 10.32 -7.76
C LYS A 251 -22.72 9.51 -6.48
N SER A 252 -23.23 10.12 -5.41
CA SER A 252 -23.60 9.36 -4.20
C SER A 252 -24.54 8.20 -4.56
N GLY A 253 -24.25 7.02 -4.03
CA GLY A 253 -24.96 5.76 -4.32
C GLY A 253 -24.51 5.05 -5.61
N GLU A 254 -23.66 5.67 -6.44
CA GLU A 254 -23.17 5.05 -7.67
C GLU A 254 -22.07 4.01 -7.39
N GLU A 255 -22.13 2.87 -8.08
CA GLU A 255 -21.09 1.83 -8.03
C GLU A 255 -19.82 2.30 -8.73
N ILE A 256 -18.69 2.22 -8.04
CA ILE A 256 -17.36 2.50 -8.57
C ILE A 256 -16.89 1.26 -9.33
N THR A 257 -16.63 1.44 -10.63
CA THR A 257 -16.24 0.35 -11.54
C THR A 257 -15.02 0.74 -12.34
N VAL A 258 -14.22 -0.28 -12.69
CA VAL A 258 -12.96 -0.13 -13.42
C VAL A 258 -12.91 -1.06 -14.64
N ASP A 259 -12.02 -0.76 -15.59
CA ASP A 259 -11.74 -1.68 -16.69
C ASP A 259 -10.63 -2.67 -16.29
N TYR A 260 -11.01 -3.94 -16.03
CA TYR A 260 -10.07 -4.99 -15.67
C TYR A 260 -9.05 -5.30 -16.76
N SER A 261 -9.36 -5.07 -18.04
CA SER A 261 -8.37 -5.27 -19.11
C SER A 261 -7.14 -4.39 -18.92
N GLN A 262 -7.31 -3.19 -18.35
CA GLN A 262 -6.22 -2.24 -18.06
C GLN A 262 -5.40 -2.63 -16.82
N VAL A 263 -5.90 -3.57 -16.02
CA VAL A 263 -5.28 -4.05 -14.78
C VAL A 263 -4.60 -5.40 -14.98
N ILE A 264 -5.08 -6.20 -15.94
CA ILE A 264 -4.54 -7.53 -16.26
C ILE A 264 -3.49 -7.39 -17.37
N TYR A 265 -2.35 -8.06 -17.22
CA TYR A 265 -1.32 -8.07 -18.27
C TYR A 265 -1.79 -8.84 -19.51
N SER A 266 -1.34 -8.39 -20.67
CA SER A 266 -1.68 -8.95 -21.98
C SER A 266 -1.22 -10.40 -22.20
N ASP A 267 -0.21 -10.84 -21.45
CA ASP A 267 0.31 -12.22 -21.44
C ASP A 267 -0.30 -13.08 -20.32
N ASP A 268 -1.24 -12.54 -19.53
CA ASP A 268 -2.00 -13.32 -18.56
C ASP A 268 -3.10 -14.13 -19.27
N ALA A 269 -3.26 -15.39 -18.89
CA ALA A 269 -4.28 -16.28 -19.44
C ALA A 269 -5.70 -15.98 -18.91
N LEU A 270 -5.83 -15.11 -17.91
CA LEU A 270 -7.12 -14.73 -17.32
C LEU A 270 -8.03 -14.09 -18.36
N THR A 271 -9.11 -14.81 -18.65
CA THR A 271 -10.23 -14.35 -19.49
C THR A 271 -11.55 -14.70 -18.82
N PHE A 272 -12.53 -13.82 -18.92
CA PHE A 272 -13.85 -14.05 -18.34
C PHE A 272 -14.97 -13.36 -19.12
N LYS A 273 -16.18 -13.92 -19.03
CA LYS A 273 -17.39 -13.34 -19.61
C LYS A 273 -17.82 -12.11 -18.82
N CYS A 274 -17.99 -10.99 -19.50
CA CYS A 274 -18.40 -9.73 -18.90
C CYS A 274 -19.90 -9.72 -18.57
N LEU A 275 -20.25 -9.29 -17.36
CA LEU A 275 -21.63 -9.16 -16.88
C LEU A 275 -22.06 -7.70 -16.67
N CYS A 276 -21.30 -6.72 -17.16
CA CYS A 276 -21.57 -5.30 -16.89
C CYS A 276 -22.83 -4.73 -17.56
N ARG A 277 -23.39 -5.43 -18.57
CA ARG A 277 -24.63 -5.07 -19.30
C ARG A 277 -24.65 -3.67 -19.96
N ASN A 278 -23.51 -2.97 -20.05
CA ASN A 278 -23.44 -1.72 -20.81
C ASN A 278 -23.72 -1.96 -22.30
N THR A 279 -24.27 -0.95 -22.98
CA THR A 279 -24.57 -1.00 -24.42
C THR A 279 -23.32 -1.24 -25.27
N ASN A 280 -22.15 -0.81 -24.81
CA ASN A 280 -20.84 -1.02 -25.43
C ASN A 280 -20.05 -2.19 -24.80
N CYS A 281 -20.73 -3.18 -24.21
CA CYS A 281 -20.08 -4.32 -23.58
C CYS A 281 -19.25 -5.14 -24.58
N ARG A 282 -18.01 -5.48 -24.21
CA ARG A 282 -17.09 -6.30 -25.03
C ARG A 282 -17.38 -7.80 -24.99
N GLY A 283 -18.30 -8.25 -24.13
CA GLY A 283 -18.69 -9.65 -23.96
C GLY A 283 -17.65 -10.51 -23.23
N TRP A 284 -16.39 -10.44 -23.60
CA TRP A 284 -15.26 -11.14 -22.95
C TRP A 284 -14.14 -10.16 -22.61
N ILE A 285 -13.55 -10.31 -21.44
CA ILE A 285 -12.47 -9.46 -20.94
C ILE A 285 -11.20 -10.27 -20.87
N LYS A 286 -10.11 -9.71 -21.40
CA LYS A 286 -8.74 -10.20 -21.33
C LYS A 286 -7.81 -9.05 -21.03
N GLY A 287 -6.61 -9.34 -20.53
CA GLY A 287 -5.61 -8.32 -20.26
C GLY A 287 -5.11 -7.59 -21.51
N VAL A 288 -4.81 -6.31 -21.35
CA VAL A 288 -4.15 -5.47 -22.38
C VAL A 288 -3.00 -4.65 -21.79
N ARG A 289 -2.76 -4.71 -20.48
CA ARG A 289 -1.64 -4.01 -19.84
C ARG A 289 -0.32 -4.64 -20.32
N THR A 290 0.66 -3.81 -20.65
CA THR A 290 2.00 -4.24 -21.11
C THR A 290 2.96 -4.40 -19.95
#